data_AF-A0AA35YJH8-F1
#
_entry.id   AF-A0AA35YJH8-F1
#
_cell.length_a   1.000
_cell.length_b   1.000
_cell.length_c   1.000
_cell.angle_alpha   90.00
_cell.angle_beta   90.00
_cell.angle_gamma   90.00
#
_symmetry.space_group_name_H-M   'P 1'
#
loop_
_entity.id
_entity.type
_entity.pdbx_description
1 polymer ?
#
loop_
_entity_poly.entity_id
_entity_poly.type
_entity_poly.pdbx_seq_one_letter_code
_entity_poly.pdbx_strand_id
1 'polypeptide(L)'
;MYWPHLNNKLTANLESSIVYTEIMSVIKGGLTASEVAHNGIISREDYVALCDSITSIFDAKKREINCSIFLQYEKIKMEKGNFDLTNLVNDLHQRLEFEGYNGDFMDYVYIDEVQDLTIRQIMLFKYVCRNVHEGYAFSRDIAQAIAKGIGFRFEDIRWLFFRKFLLGSEKGKLSKVFQLSENFHTHTGVLNLAQSVVNLLCHFFPLFVDALSPETS
;
A
#
# COMPACT_ATOMS: atom_id res chain seq x y z
N MET A 1 21.36 2.85 11.40
CA MET A 1 20.12 3.30 12.07
C MET A 1 20.02 4.82 11.93
N TYR A 2 18.89 5.37 11.45
CA TYR A 2 18.74 6.81 11.16
C TYR A 2 18.08 7.61 12.28
N TRP A 3 17.13 6.99 12.99
CA TRP A 3 16.28 7.65 13.99
C TRP A 3 17.02 8.49 15.04
N PRO A 4 18.15 8.04 15.64
CA PRO A 4 18.88 8.83 16.64
C PRO A 4 19.54 10.11 16.10
N HIS A 5 19.65 10.25 14.78
CA HIS A 5 20.26 11.42 14.12
C HIS A 5 19.21 12.43 13.66
N LEU A 6 17.92 12.14 13.85
CA LEU A 6 16.84 13.05 13.53
C LEU A 6 16.65 14.08 14.64
N ASN A 7 16.04 15.22 14.32
CA ASN A 7 15.78 16.26 15.31
C ASN A 7 14.86 15.76 16.44
N ASN A 8 15.40 15.65 17.65
CA ASN A 8 14.70 15.19 18.85
C ASN A 8 13.41 15.98 19.14
N LYS A 9 13.32 17.26 18.77
CA LYS A 9 12.09 18.05 18.97
C LYS A 9 10.93 17.55 18.11
N LEU A 10 11.22 16.97 16.94
CA LEU A 10 10.23 16.41 16.03
C LEU A 10 9.85 14.98 16.41
N THR A 11 10.81 14.20 16.92
CA THR A 11 10.64 12.76 17.18
C THR A 11 10.20 12.42 18.61
N ALA A 12 10.20 13.38 19.54
CA ALA A 12 9.99 13.16 20.98
C ALA A 12 8.73 12.36 21.35
N ASN A 13 7.65 12.46 20.58
CA ASN A 13 6.35 11.82 20.86
C ASN A 13 5.90 10.89 19.73
N LEU A 14 6.82 10.40 18.90
CA LEU A 14 6.51 9.55 17.75
C LEU A 14 7.25 8.22 17.86
N GLU A 15 6.58 7.14 17.46
CA GLU A 15 7.20 5.83 17.34
C GLU A 15 7.91 5.73 15.98
N SER A 16 9.17 5.27 16.00
CA SER A 16 10.02 5.24 14.80
C SER A 16 9.49 4.30 13.71
N SER A 17 8.93 3.16 14.11
CA SER A 17 8.31 2.16 13.24
C SER A 17 7.13 2.78 12.49
N ILE A 18 6.23 3.45 13.20
CA ILE A 18 5.02 4.09 12.67
C ILE A 18 5.39 5.19 11.67
N VAL A 19 6.33 6.06 12.04
CA VAL A 19 6.82 7.11 11.14
C VAL A 19 7.45 6.52 9.89
N TYR A 20 8.30 5.51 10.05
CA TYR A 20 8.94 4.88 8.90
C TYR A 20 7.94 4.19 7.98
N THR A 21 6.96 3.46 8.53
CA THR A 21 5.92 2.83 7.71
C THR A 21 5.15 3.88 6.93
N GLU A 22 4.68 4.94 7.57
CA GLU A 22 3.96 6.04 6.89
C GLU A 22 4.79 6.69 5.77
N ILE A 23 6.08 6.91 5.99
CA ILE A 23 6.98 7.42 4.94
C ILE A 23 7.02 6.45 3.75
N MET A 24 7.20 5.16 4.01
CA MET A 24 7.35 4.16 2.95
C MET A 24 6.03 3.87 2.22
N SER A 25 4.91 3.78 2.95
CA SER A 25 3.62 3.34 2.41
C SER A 25 2.77 4.47 1.87
N VAL A 26 2.87 5.69 2.41
CA VAL A 26 2.04 6.84 2.00
C VAL A 26 2.85 7.83 1.20
N ILE A 27 3.98 8.28 1.73
CA ILE A 27 4.77 9.36 1.09
C ILE A 27 5.46 8.85 -0.18
N LYS A 28 6.11 7.69 -0.12
CA LYS A 28 6.95 7.14 -1.20
C LYS A 28 6.32 5.98 -1.97
N GLY A 29 5.29 5.35 -1.41
CA GLY A 29 4.68 4.13 -1.96
C GLY A 29 3.16 4.21 -2.11
N GLY A 30 2.57 5.36 -1.77
CA GLY A 30 1.12 5.53 -1.70
C GLY A 30 0.44 5.62 -3.05
N LEU A 31 -0.89 5.50 -3.02
CA LEU A 31 -1.74 5.61 -4.20
C LEU A 31 -1.61 6.98 -4.87
N THR A 32 -1.74 8.06 -4.08
CA THR A 32 -1.58 9.45 -4.56
C THR A 32 -0.17 9.72 -5.09
N ALA A 33 0.86 9.22 -4.39
CA ALA A 33 2.24 9.33 -4.86
C ALA A 33 2.44 8.66 -6.23
N SER A 34 1.75 7.54 -6.46
CA SER A 34 1.77 6.80 -7.72
C SER A 34 0.96 7.45 -8.84
N GLU A 35 0.01 8.32 -8.52
CA GLU A 35 -0.79 9.06 -9.51
C GLU A 35 -0.17 10.38 -9.93
N VAL A 36 0.25 11.18 -8.94
CA VAL A 36 0.59 12.60 -9.15
C VAL A 36 2.07 12.77 -9.46
N ALA A 37 2.93 11.89 -8.94
CA ALA A 37 4.36 12.13 -8.95
C ALA A 37 5.13 11.14 -9.84
N HIS A 38 5.85 11.66 -10.84
CA HIS A 38 6.75 10.87 -11.69
C HIS A 38 7.86 10.17 -10.88
N ASN A 39 8.37 10.82 -9.83
CA ASN A 39 9.39 10.25 -8.95
C ASN A 39 8.82 9.30 -7.88
N GLY A 40 7.49 9.10 -7.84
CA GLY A 40 6.83 8.26 -6.85
C GLY A 40 6.78 8.83 -5.44
N ILE A 41 7.02 10.13 -5.26
CA ILE A 41 7.00 10.79 -3.95
C ILE A 41 5.93 11.88 -3.99
N ILE A 42 4.94 11.79 -3.10
CA ILE A 42 3.91 12.81 -2.97
C ILE A 42 4.51 14.16 -2.55
N SER A 43 3.93 15.26 -3.04
CA SER A 43 4.32 16.59 -2.59
C SER A 43 3.97 16.80 -1.11
N ARG A 44 4.62 17.77 -0.45
CA ARG A 44 4.30 18.10 0.94
C ARG A 44 2.87 18.60 1.06
N GLU A 45 2.46 19.43 0.12
CA GLU A 45 1.15 20.06 0.07
C GLU A 45 0.06 19.00 -0.05
N ASP A 46 0.23 18.07 -1.00
CA ASP A 46 -0.72 16.97 -1.21
C ASP A 46 -0.76 16.01 -0.02
N TYR A 47 0.39 15.70 0.59
CA TYR A 47 0.44 14.83 1.77
C TYR A 47 -0.29 15.45 2.96
N VAL A 48 -0.03 16.72 3.27
CA VAL A 48 -0.71 17.40 4.39
C VAL A 48 -2.20 17.53 4.12
N ALA A 49 -2.61 17.70 2.85
CA ALA A 49 -4.00 17.77 2.43
C ALA A 49 -4.74 16.43 2.39
N LEU A 50 -4.07 15.29 2.60
CA LEU A 50 -4.72 13.98 2.63
C LEU A 50 -5.86 13.94 3.66
N CYS A 51 -6.92 13.21 3.34
CA CYS A 51 -7.99 12.96 4.30
C CYS A 51 -7.43 12.14 5.47
N ASP A 52 -7.69 12.62 6.69
CA ASP A 52 -7.45 11.85 7.90
C ASP A 52 -8.13 10.48 7.78
N SER A 53 -7.60 9.46 8.44
CA SER A 53 -8.24 8.14 8.63
C SER A 53 -8.32 7.20 7.42
N ILE A 54 -8.32 7.70 6.18
CA ILE A 54 -8.45 6.84 4.99
C ILE A 54 -7.07 6.50 4.40
N THR A 55 -6.19 7.49 4.29
CA THR A 55 -4.90 7.33 3.58
C THR A 55 -3.69 7.46 4.49
N SER A 56 -3.87 8.03 5.68
CA SER A 56 -2.82 8.30 6.66
C SER A 56 -3.34 8.01 8.07
N ILE A 57 -2.48 7.40 8.88
CA ILE A 57 -2.73 7.19 10.31
C ILE A 57 -2.49 8.46 11.15
N PHE A 58 -1.87 9.47 10.55
CA PHE A 58 -1.61 10.76 11.16
C PHE A 58 -2.68 11.77 10.79
N ASP A 59 -3.04 12.63 11.76
CA ASP A 59 -3.76 13.88 11.53
C ASP A 59 -2.90 14.91 10.78
N ALA A 60 -3.52 15.97 10.26
CA ALA A 60 -2.83 17.00 9.48
C ALA A 60 -1.58 17.58 10.15
N LYS A 61 -1.64 17.83 11.47
CA LYS A 61 -0.51 18.40 12.22
C LYS A 61 0.65 17.41 12.32
N LYS A 62 0.35 16.13 12.60
CA LYS A 62 1.36 15.07 12.61
C LYS A 62 1.93 14.83 11.21
N ARG A 63 1.14 14.98 10.14
CA ARG A 63 1.63 14.90 8.76
C ARG A 63 2.67 15.99 8.47
N GLU A 64 2.49 17.23 8.91
CA GLU A 64 3.51 18.27 8.75
C GLU A 64 4.84 17.94 9.44
N ILE A 65 4.76 17.39 10.66
CA ILE A 65 5.92 16.93 11.43
C ILE A 65 6.59 15.77 10.69
N ASN A 66 5.79 14.81 10.22
CA ASN A 66 6.28 13.63 9.50
C ASN A 66 6.98 14.00 8.18
N CYS A 67 6.44 14.97 7.42
CA CYS A 67 7.13 15.53 6.25
C CYS A 67 8.51 16.11 6.61
N SER A 68 8.59 16.83 7.74
CA SER A 68 9.85 17.42 8.19
C SER A 68 10.87 16.34 8.59
N ILE A 69 10.39 15.23 9.17
CA ILE A 69 11.21 14.05 9.49
C ILE A 69 11.67 13.35 8.20
N PHE A 70 10.76 13.14 7.24
CA PHE A 70 11.05 12.53 5.94
C PHE A 70 12.19 13.26 5.21
N LEU A 71 12.15 14.60 5.16
CA LEU A 71 13.20 15.38 4.51
C LEU A 71 14.56 15.23 5.20
N GLN A 72 14.60 15.16 6.53
CA GLN A 72 15.84 14.89 7.26
C GLN A 72 16.35 13.47 7.02
N TYR A 73 15.44 12.50 7.01
CA TYR A 73 15.74 11.11 6.70
C TYR A 73 16.37 10.96 5.31
N GLU A 74 15.74 11.52 4.27
CA GLU A 74 16.28 11.47 2.90
C GLU A 74 17.63 12.17 2.81
N LYS A 75 17.80 13.33 3.46
CA LYS A 75 19.08 14.04 3.48
C LYS A 75 20.20 13.19 4.07
N ILE A 76 20.01 12.65 5.28
CA ILE A 76 21.03 11.83 5.95
C ILE A 76 21.30 10.56 5.16
N LYS A 77 20.26 9.96 4.55
CA LYS A 77 20.40 8.77 3.71
C LYS A 77 21.25 9.05 2.48
N MET A 78 21.02 10.18 1.79
CA MET A 78 21.82 10.61 0.64
C MET A 78 23.27 10.93 1.02
N GLU A 79 23.51 11.63 2.13
CA GLU A 79 24.86 11.93 2.64
C GLU A 79 25.67 10.66 2.92
N LYS A 80 25.00 9.57 3.29
CA LYS A 80 25.61 8.26 3.52
C LYS A 80 25.73 7.40 2.25
N GLY A 81 25.23 7.86 1.11
CA GLY A 81 25.20 7.09 -0.14
C GLY A 81 24.30 5.85 -0.09
N ASN A 82 23.30 5.83 0.81
CA ASN A 82 22.42 4.68 1.00
C ASN A 82 21.14 4.81 0.18
N PHE A 83 20.46 3.69 -0.04
CA PHE A 83 19.12 3.64 -0.63
C PHE A 83 18.20 2.75 0.22
N ASP A 84 16.89 2.97 0.10
CA ASP A 84 15.86 2.12 0.70
C ASP A 84 15.07 1.38 -0.39
N LEU A 85 14.14 0.52 0.03
CA LEU A 85 13.33 -0.29 -0.88
C LEU A 85 12.53 0.56 -1.87
N THR A 86 12.02 1.71 -1.44
CA THR A 86 11.25 2.59 -2.33
C THR A 86 12.15 3.28 -3.36
N ASN A 87 13.42 3.59 -3.04
CA ASN A 87 14.35 4.07 -4.06
C ASN A 87 14.59 3.01 -5.15
N LEU A 88 14.75 1.74 -4.76
CA LEU A 88 14.90 0.64 -5.70
C LEU A 88 13.66 0.50 -6.58
N VAL A 89 12.46 0.49 -5.99
CA VAL A 89 11.20 0.40 -6.73
C VAL A 89 11.04 1.57 -7.71
N ASN A 90 11.42 2.79 -7.31
CA ASN A 90 11.32 3.97 -8.17
C ASN A 90 12.29 3.91 -9.36
N ASP A 91 13.52 3.48 -9.13
CA ASP A 91 14.52 3.26 -10.18
C ASP A 91 14.07 2.16 -11.16
N LEU A 92 13.50 1.05 -10.65
CA LEU A 92 12.93 0.01 -11.50
C LEU A 92 11.79 0.53 -12.38
N HIS A 93 10.87 1.33 -11.83
CA HIS A 93 9.83 1.96 -12.63
C HIS A 93 10.40 2.81 -13.76
N GLN A 94 11.42 3.64 -13.47
CA GLN A 94 12.03 4.51 -14.48
C GLN A 94 12.69 3.70 -15.60
N ARG A 95 13.48 2.67 -15.25
CA ARG A 95 14.14 1.81 -16.24
C ARG A 95 13.13 1.01 -17.05
N LEU A 96 12.14 0.41 -16.41
CA LEU A 96 11.13 -0.38 -17.12
C LEU A 96 10.20 0.48 -17.99
N GLU A 97 9.99 1.76 -17.65
CA GLU A 97 9.26 2.70 -18.52
C GLU A 97 10.08 3.17 -19.72
N PHE A 98 11.38 3.40 -19.53
CA PHE A 98 12.24 3.92 -20.59
C PHE A 98 12.81 2.85 -21.51
N GLU A 99 13.34 1.78 -20.92
CA GLU A 99 14.02 0.68 -21.62
C GLU A 99 13.05 -0.45 -22.00
N GLY A 100 11.90 -0.52 -21.32
CA GLY A 100 10.97 -1.64 -21.43
C GLY A 100 11.44 -2.87 -20.64
N TYR A 101 10.55 -3.85 -20.51
CA TYR A 101 10.91 -5.16 -19.98
C TYR A 101 11.42 -6.06 -21.12
N ASN A 102 12.69 -6.47 -21.02
CA ASN A 102 13.38 -7.30 -22.03
C ASN A 102 13.46 -8.79 -21.65
N GLY A 103 12.81 -9.21 -20.57
CA GLY A 103 12.70 -10.61 -20.18
C GLY A 103 11.54 -11.32 -20.87
N ASP A 104 11.40 -12.62 -20.58
CA ASP A 104 10.26 -13.40 -21.01
C ASP A 104 8.99 -12.93 -20.28
N PHE A 105 7.96 -12.59 -21.04
CA PHE A 105 6.69 -12.15 -20.47
C PHE A 105 5.98 -13.33 -19.81
N MET A 106 5.37 -13.05 -18.66
CA MET A 106 4.49 -13.99 -18.00
C MET A 106 3.10 -13.93 -18.63
N ASP A 107 2.52 -15.11 -18.88
CA ASP A 107 1.12 -15.23 -19.30
C ASP A 107 0.15 -14.95 -18.13
N TYR A 108 0.59 -15.25 -16.90
CA TYR A 108 -0.19 -15.11 -15.68
C TYR A 108 0.70 -14.77 -14.48
N VAL A 109 0.23 -13.85 -13.65
CA VAL A 109 0.90 -13.37 -12.44
C VAL A 109 -0.07 -13.49 -11.26
N TYR A 110 0.27 -14.37 -10.32
CA TYR A 110 -0.42 -14.47 -9.04
C TYR A 110 0.38 -13.72 -7.98
N ILE A 111 -0.30 -12.84 -7.24
CA ILE A 111 0.31 -12.02 -6.21
C ILE A 111 -0.41 -12.33 -4.92
N ASP A 112 0.32 -12.98 -4.02
CA ASP A 112 -0.16 -13.32 -2.69
C ASP A 112 0.20 -12.24 -1.67
N GLU A 113 -0.56 -12.19 -0.58
CA GLU A 113 -0.40 -11.24 0.53
C GLU A 113 -0.18 -9.79 0.08
N VAL A 114 -1.00 -9.34 -0.87
CA VAL A 114 -0.85 -8.01 -1.48
C VAL A 114 -0.80 -6.88 -0.44
N GLN A 115 -1.47 -7.03 0.71
CA GLN A 115 -1.46 -6.08 1.81
C GLN A 115 -0.08 -5.78 2.39
N ASP A 116 0.91 -6.66 2.17
CA ASP A 116 2.30 -6.46 2.61
C ASP A 116 3.12 -5.63 1.61
N LEU A 117 2.56 -5.33 0.43
CA LEU A 117 3.21 -4.59 -0.63
C LEU A 117 2.65 -3.17 -0.73
N THR A 118 3.51 -2.18 -0.92
CA THR A 118 3.06 -0.84 -1.32
C THR A 118 2.42 -0.87 -2.71
N ILE A 119 1.52 0.08 -2.97
CA ILE A 119 0.88 0.26 -4.29
C ILE A 119 1.92 0.32 -5.39
N ARG A 120 3.02 1.03 -5.14
CA ARG A 120 4.08 1.19 -6.12
C ARG A 120 4.82 -0.13 -6.39
N GLN A 121 5.03 -0.98 -5.39
CA GLN A 121 5.56 -2.34 -5.62
C GLN A 121 4.60 -3.18 -6.47
N ILE A 122 3.29 -3.15 -6.17
CA ILE A 122 2.27 -3.86 -6.95
C ILE A 122 2.28 -3.39 -8.42
N MET A 123 2.51 -2.10 -8.67
CA MET A 123 2.58 -1.57 -10.03
C MET A 123 3.76 -2.11 -10.86
N LEU A 124 4.82 -2.64 -10.25
CA LEU A 124 5.92 -3.23 -11.02
C LEU A 124 5.47 -4.45 -11.84
N PHE A 125 4.42 -5.15 -11.39
CA PHE A 125 3.92 -6.31 -12.12
C PHE A 125 3.33 -5.95 -13.49
N LYS A 126 2.96 -4.68 -13.73
CA LYS A 126 2.44 -4.22 -15.04
C LYS A 126 3.44 -4.42 -16.18
N TYR A 127 4.74 -4.43 -15.89
CA TYR A 127 5.78 -4.53 -16.92
C TYR A 127 6.04 -5.97 -17.37
N VAL A 128 5.68 -6.96 -16.55
CA VAL A 128 6.09 -8.34 -16.77
C VAL A 128 4.98 -9.21 -17.38
N CYS A 129 3.71 -8.77 -17.31
CA CYS A 129 2.58 -9.46 -17.92
C CYS A 129 1.73 -8.50 -18.77
N ARG A 130 1.53 -8.86 -20.04
CA ARG A 130 0.74 -8.05 -21.00
C ARG A 130 -0.75 -8.42 -20.98
N ASN A 131 -1.10 -9.58 -20.45
CA ASN A 131 -2.49 -10.04 -20.39
C ASN A 131 -3.23 -9.37 -19.24
N VAL A 132 -3.70 -8.14 -19.46
CA VAL A 132 -4.45 -7.36 -18.45
C VAL A 132 -5.88 -7.85 -18.24
N HIS A 133 -6.39 -8.78 -19.06
CA HIS A 133 -7.75 -9.30 -18.96
C HIS A 133 -7.86 -10.48 -18.00
N GLU A 134 -6.92 -11.43 -18.09
CA GLU A 134 -6.96 -12.70 -17.35
C GLU A 134 -5.61 -13.08 -16.74
N GLY A 135 -4.56 -12.28 -16.95
CA GLY A 135 -3.18 -12.60 -16.55
C GLY A 135 -2.83 -12.19 -15.13
N TYR A 136 -3.79 -11.80 -14.30
CA TYR A 136 -3.54 -11.35 -12.93
C TYR A 136 -4.55 -11.89 -11.94
N ALA A 137 -4.05 -12.37 -10.80
CA ALA A 137 -4.86 -12.59 -9.60
C ALA A 137 -4.13 -12.05 -8.37
N PHE A 138 -4.91 -11.42 -7.50
CA PHE A 138 -4.45 -10.77 -6.28
C PHE A 138 -5.19 -11.43 -5.10
N SER A 139 -4.48 -12.04 -4.17
CA SER A 139 -5.02 -12.49 -2.88
C SER A 139 -4.59 -11.59 -1.75
N ARG A 140 -5.47 -11.47 -0.75
CA ARG A 140 -5.28 -10.63 0.42
C ARG A 140 -5.93 -11.29 1.62
N ASP A 141 -5.26 -11.22 2.77
CA ASP A 141 -5.86 -11.48 4.07
C ASP A 141 -5.85 -10.20 4.91
N ILE A 142 -7.05 -9.70 5.24
CA ILE A 142 -7.21 -8.46 6.01
C ILE A 142 -6.86 -8.66 7.49
N ALA A 143 -7.07 -9.86 8.02
CA ALA A 143 -6.80 -10.17 9.42
C ALA A 143 -5.29 -10.24 9.71
N GLN A 144 -4.46 -10.47 8.69
CA GLN A 144 -3.01 -10.63 8.79
C GLN A 144 -2.21 -9.38 8.45
N ALA A 145 -2.84 -8.21 8.26
CA ALA A 145 -2.11 -6.97 8.02
C ALA A 145 -1.33 -6.52 9.29
N ILE A 146 -0.14 -7.07 9.50
CA ILE A 146 0.72 -6.80 10.67
C ILE A 146 1.43 -5.44 10.55
N ALA A 147 1.68 -4.96 9.33
CA ALA A 147 2.33 -3.67 9.08
C ALA A 147 1.34 -2.50 9.22
N LYS A 148 1.30 -1.91 10.43
CA LYS A 148 0.60 -0.65 10.73
C LYS A 148 0.99 0.46 9.74
N GLY A 149 0.19 0.69 8.70
CA GLY A 149 0.36 1.80 7.76
C GLY A 149 0.21 1.46 6.27
N ILE A 150 0.01 0.19 5.91
CA ILE A 150 -0.39 -0.20 4.53
C ILE A 150 -1.90 -0.50 4.53
N GLY A 151 -2.69 0.54 4.77
CA GLY A 151 -4.14 0.45 4.96
C GLY A 151 -4.96 0.54 3.67
N PHE A 152 -4.49 0.00 2.55
CA PHE A 152 -5.30 0.06 1.33
C PHE A 152 -6.34 -1.05 1.30
N ARG A 153 -7.54 -0.72 0.83
CA ARG A 153 -8.69 -1.61 0.71
C ARG A 153 -8.61 -2.44 -0.56
N PHE A 154 -9.42 -3.49 -0.64
CA PHE A 154 -9.57 -4.22 -1.90
C PHE A 154 -9.99 -3.30 -3.06
N GLU A 155 -10.81 -2.29 -2.76
CA GLU A 155 -11.22 -1.30 -3.76
C GLU A 155 -10.06 -0.45 -4.27
N ASP A 156 -9.03 -0.21 -3.45
CA ASP A 156 -7.86 0.57 -3.87
C ASP A 156 -6.98 -0.24 -4.84
N ILE A 157 -6.86 -1.57 -4.65
CA ILE A 157 -6.21 -2.47 -5.63
C ILE A 157 -7.01 -2.49 -6.94
N ARG A 158 -8.33 -2.61 -6.85
CA ARG A 158 -9.21 -2.61 -8.02
C ARG A 158 -9.08 -1.33 -8.81
N TRP A 159 -9.13 -0.21 -8.12
CA TRP A 159 -8.97 1.10 -8.72
C TRP A 159 -7.57 1.27 -9.31
N LEU A 160 -6.52 0.80 -8.62
CA LEU A 160 -5.14 0.79 -9.13
C LEU A 160 -5.06 0.00 -10.43
N PHE A 161 -5.62 -1.21 -10.44
CA PHE A 161 -5.62 -2.08 -11.62
C PHE A 161 -6.33 -1.39 -12.79
N PHE A 162 -7.51 -0.83 -12.54
CA PHE A 162 -8.23 -0.04 -13.54
C PHE A 162 -7.40 1.13 -14.07
N ARG A 163 -6.77 1.90 -13.18
CA ARG A 163 -6.05 3.13 -13.52
C ARG A 163 -4.71 2.91 -14.21
N LYS A 164 -3.96 1.89 -13.79
CA LYS A 164 -2.55 1.70 -14.18
C LYS A 164 -2.34 0.52 -15.12
N PHE A 165 -3.25 -0.45 -15.14
CA PHE A 165 -3.16 -1.63 -16.01
C PHE A 165 -4.17 -1.55 -17.16
N LEU A 166 -5.41 -1.12 -16.90
CA LEU A 166 -6.49 -1.17 -17.90
C LEU A 166 -6.64 0.08 -18.77
N LEU A 167 -6.28 1.29 -18.29
CA LEU A 167 -6.63 2.57 -18.93
C LEU A 167 -5.92 2.87 -20.27
N GLY A 168 -5.18 1.90 -20.83
CA GLY A 168 -4.70 1.88 -22.22
C GLY A 168 -5.27 0.73 -23.07
N SER A 169 -6.18 -0.08 -22.52
CA SER A 169 -6.85 -1.19 -23.20
C SER A 169 -8.33 -0.85 -23.40
N GLU A 170 -8.79 -0.82 -24.65
CA GLU A 170 -10.15 -0.37 -25.01
C GLU A 170 -11.28 -1.30 -24.50
N LYS A 171 -10.97 -2.42 -23.82
CA LYS A 171 -11.93 -3.48 -23.47
C LYS A 171 -11.76 -4.07 -22.06
N GLY A 172 -11.00 -3.41 -21.18
CA GLY A 172 -10.73 -3.90 -19.83
C GLY A 172 -11.99 -4.01 -18.96
N LYS A 173 -12.36 -5.21 -18.52
CA LYS A 173 -13.41 -5.42 -17.51
C LYS A 173 -12.77 -5.81 -16.20
N LEU A 174 -13.11 -5.10 -15.13
CA LEU A 174 -12.63 -5.44 -13.81
C LEU A 174 -13.39 -6.66 -13.26
N SER A 175 -12.67 -7.70 -12.87
CA SER A 175 -13.26 -8.89 -12.25
C SER A 175 -13.90 -8.56 -10.91
N LYS A 176 -14.95 -9.30 -10.55
CA LYS A 176 -15.56 -9.20 -9.22
C LYS A 176 -14.60 -9.76 -8.18
N VAL A 177 -14.58 -9.16 -6.99
CA VAL A 177 -13.88 -9.73 -5.83
C VAL A 177 -14.56 -11.04 -5.47
N PHE A 178 -13.74 -12.07 -5.27
CA PHE A 178 -14.18 -13.37 -4.80
C PHE A 178 -13.67 -13.54 -3.36
N GLN A 179 -14.58 -13.79 -2.43
CA GLN A 179 -14.23 -14.02 -1.03
C GLN A 179 -14.27 -15.52 -0.73
N LEU A 180 -13.21 -16.04 -0.11
CA LEU A 180 -13.20 -17.36 0.51
C LEU A 180 -13.74 -17.22 1.93
N SER A 181 -14.94 -17.75 2.18
CA SER A 181 -15.61 -17.66 3.49
C SER A 181 -15.52 -18.96 4.30
N GLU A 182 -15.10 -20.07 3.71
CA GLU A 182 -14.95 -21.34 4.41
C GLU A 182 -13.59 -21.42 5.11
N ASN A 183 -13.60 -21.56 6.44
CA ASN A 183 -12.42 -21.70 7.28
C ASN A 183 -12.25 -23.17 7.69
N PHE A 184 -11.24 -23.83 7.13
CA PHE A 184 -10.96 -25.25 7.38
C PHE A 184 -10.09 -25.51 8.64
N HIS A 185 -9.62 -24.46 9.32
CA HIS A 185 -8.66 -24.57 10.42
C HIS A 185 -9.25 -24.22 11.78
N THR A 186 -10.35 -23.48 11.83
CA THR A 186 -10.85 -22.84 13.05
C THR A 186 -12.25 -23.31 13.40
N HIS A 187 -12.45 -23.73 14.66
CA HIS A 187 -13.76 -24.14 15.16
C HIS A 187 -14.78 -22.99 15.17
N THR A 188 -16.06 -23.29 14.87
CA THR A 188 -17.17 -22.33 14.76
C THR A 188 -17.28 -21.37 15.95
N GLY A 189 -17.02 -21.83 17.17
CA GLY A 189 -17.06 -20.98 18.37
C GLY A 189 -16.05 -19.82 18.34
N VAL A 190 -14.86 -20.05 17.80
CA VAL A 190 -13.82 -19.01 17.63
C VAL A 190 -14.20 -18.07 16.50
N LEU A 191 -14.72 -18.59 15.38
CA LEU A 191 -15.22 -17.79 14.26
C LEU A 191 -16.33 -16.83 14.71
N ASN A 192 -17.30 -17.32 15.48
CA ASN A 192 -18.39 -16.50 16.02
C ASN A 192 -17.88 -15.37 16.92
N LEU A 193 -16.88 -15.65 17.75
CA LEU A 193 -16.25 -14.64 18.60
C LEU A 193 -15.52 -13.59 17.76
N ALA A 194 -14.69 -14.01 16.80
CA ALA A 194 -13.99 -13.10 15.89
C ALA A 194 -14.99 -12.23 15.11
N GLN A 195 -16.06 -12.82 14.58
CA GLN A 195 -17.12 -12.09 13.88
C GLN A 195 -17.80 -11.04 14.76
N SER A 196 -17.98 -11.32 16.06
CA SER A 196 -18.57 -10.34 16.99
C SER A 196 -17.70 -9.07 17.13
N VAL A 197 -16.37 -9.23 17.11
CA VAL A 197 -15.42 -8.12 17.14
C VAL A 197 -15.41 -7.38 15.81
N VAL A 198 -15.36 -8.11 14.68
CA VAL A 198 -15.41 -7.53 13.34
C VAL A 198 -16.68 -6.71 13.15
N ASN A 199 -17.83 -7.18 13.62
CA ASN A 199 -19.10 -6.45 13.55
C ASN A 199 -19.04 -5.09 14.28
N LEU A 200 -18.40 -5.03 15.44
CA LEU A 200 -18.21 -3.78 16.17
C LEU A 200 -17.26 -2.85 15.41
N LEU A 201 -16.17 -3.38 14.85
CA LEU A 201 -15.23 -2.59 14.04
C LEU A 201 -15.91 -2.01 12.79
N CYS A 202 -16.67 -2.82 12.06
CA CYS A 202 -17.44 -2.36 10.90
C CYS A 202 -18.50 -1.31 11.27
N HIS A 203 -19.08 -1.40 12.48
CA HIS A 203 -20.08 -0.43 12.95
C HIS A 203 -19.45 0.92 13.35
N PHE A 204 -18.38 0.90 14.15
CA PHE A 204 -17.77 2.12 14.70
C PHE A 204 -16.70 2.74 13.79
N PHE A 205 -16.08 1.95 12.92
CA PHE A 205 -14.99 2.36 12.02
C PHE A 205 -15.24 1.92 10.56
N PRO A 206 -16.41 2.25 9.98
CA PRO A 206 -16.82 1.74 8.66
C PRO A 206 -15.91 2.20 7.50
N LEU A 207 -15.12 3.26 7.70
CA LEU A 207 -14.18 3.76 6.70
C LEU A 207 -12.83 3.04 6.71
N PHE A 208 -12.54 2.25 7.75
CA PHE A 208 -11.23 1.61 7.96
C PHE A 208 -11.22 0.10 7.67
N VAL A 209 -12.39 -0.54 7.61
CA VAL A 209 -12.52 -2.00 7.49
C VAL A 209 -13.36 -2.35 6.28
N ASP A 210 -12.89 -3.30 5.48
CA ASP A 210 -13.69 -3.86 4.40
C ASP A 210 -14.79 -4.76 4.99
N ALA A 211 -16.06 -4.44 4.70
CA ALA A 211 -17.19 -5.22 5.16
C ALA A 211 -17.32 -6.52 4.35
N LEU A 212 -16.71 -7.59 4.85
CA LEU A 212 -16.74 -8.93 4.26
C LEU A 212 -17.87 -9.80 4.84
N SER A 213 -18.26 -10.84 4.10
CA SER A 213 -19.21 -11.83 4.61
C SER A 213 -18.58 -12.66 5.75
N PRO A 214 -19.35 -13.11 6.75
CA PRO A 214 -18.82 -13.91 7.85
C PRO A 214 -18.18 -15.23 7.40
N GLU A 215 -17.12 -15.63 8.10
CA GLU A 215 -16.53 -16.95 7.90
C GLU A 215 -17.40 -18.06 8.52
N THR A 216 -17.40 -19.22 7.85
CA THR A 216 -18.10 -20.45 8.28
C THR A 216 -17.13 -21.62 8.31
N SER A 217 -17.33 -22.56 9.24
CA SER A 217 -16.57 -23.82 9.35
C SER A 217 -17.43 -25.01 8.96
#